data_AF-A0A377XRB8-F1
#
_entry.id   AF-A0A377XRB8-F1
#
_cell.length_a   1.000
_cell.length_b   1.000
_cell.length_c   1.000
_cell.angle_alpha   90.00
_cell.angle_beta   90.00
_cell.angle_gamma   90.00
#
_symmetry.space_group_name_H-M   'P 1'
#
loop_
_entity.id
_entity.type
_entity.pdbx_description
1 polymer ?
#
loop_
_entity_poly.entity_id
_entity_poly.type
_entity_poly.pdbx_seq_one_letter_code
_entity_poly.pdbx_strand_id
1 'polypeptide(L)' 'MKRQERIDRIELMRTYIRIVEAGSLSAAAGQMDTTQATVSRRLQSLEGLLGLS' A
#
# COMPACT_ATOMS: atom_id res chain seq x y z
N MET A 1 -16.88 -6.97 -17.20
CA MET A 1 -15.77 -7.40 -16.33
C MET A 1 -15.00 -6.15 -15.94
N LYS A 2 -15.00 -5.75 -14.65
CA LYS A 2 -14.28 -4.55 -14.22
C LYS A 2 -12.78 -4.82 -14.38
N ARG A 3 -12.11 -4.04 -15.23
CA ARG A 3 -10.65 -4.04 -15.36
C ARG A 3 -10.12 -3.60 -14.00
N GLN A 4 -9.58 -4.54 -13.22
CA GLN A 4 -8.83 -4.18 -12.02
C GLN A 4 -7.58 -3.46 -12.52
N GLU A 5 -7.58 -2.13 -12.54
CA GLU A 5 -6.36 -1.37 -12.77
C GLU A 5 -5.38 -1.76 -11.67
N ARG A 6 -4.27 -2.37 -12.07
CA ARG A 6 -3.18 -2.67 -11.14
C ARG A 6 -2.57 -1.36 -10.72
N ILE A 7 -2.50 -1.13 -9.41
CA ILE A 7 -1.79 -0.01 -8.82
C ILE A 7 -0.34 -0.06 -9.32
N ASP A 8 0.17 1.08 -9.75
CA ASP A 8 1.53 1.19 -10.26
C ASP A 8 2.57 0.85 -9.19
N ARG A 9 3.70 0.24 -9.60
CA ARG A 9 4.75 -0.19 -8.67
C ARG A 9 5.33 0.98 -7.86
N ILE A 10 5.48 2.16 -8.45
CA ILE A 10 5.98 3.34 -7.76
C ILE A 10 4.97 3.79 -6.70
N GLU A 11 3.67 3.70 -6.99
CA GLU A 11 2.62 4.02 -6.01
C GLU A 11 2.62 3.03 -4.82
N LEU A 12 2.87 1.75 -5.09
CA LEU A 12 3.06 0.75 -4.03
C LEU A 12 4.29 1.07 -3.16
N MET A 13 5.42 1.41 -3.78
CA MET A 13 6.64 1.82 -3.05
C MET A 13 6.43 3.10 -2.23
N ARG A 14 5.72 4.09 -2.77
CA ARG A 14 5.35 5.32 -2.04
C ARG A 14 4.46 5.02 -0.85
N THR A 15 3.52 4.09 -1.01
CA THR A 15 2.69 3.62 0.11
C THR A 15 3.55 2.99 1.20
N TYR A 16 4.54 2.16 0.84
CA TYR A 16 5.48 1.57 1.81
C TYR A 16 6.31 2.62 2.57
N ILE A 17 6.89 3.59 1.85
CA ILE A 17 7.63 4.70 2.48
C ILE A 17 6.73 5.43 3.49
N ARG A 18 5.48 5.70 3.12
CA ARG A 18 4.53 6.38 4.01
C ARG A 18 4.21 5.57 5.27
N ILE A 19 4.10 4.24 5.16
CA ILE A 19 3.91 3.35 6.31
C ILE A 19 5.10 3.46 7.28
N VAL A 20 6.33 3.45 6.76
CA VAL A 20 7.55 3.56 7.56
C VAL A 20 7.63 4.93 8.25
N GLU A 21 7.39 6.01 7.51
CA GLU A 21 7.40 7.38 8.06
C GLU A 21 6.31 7.62 9.11
N ALA A 22 5.12 7.04 8.92
CA ALA A 22 4.00 7.18 9.85
C ALA A 22 4.11 6.24 11.06
N GLY A 23 4.98 5.23 11.00
CA GLY A 23 5.18 4.22 12.04
C GLY A 23 4.05 3.20 12.20
N SER A 24 2.96 3.30 11.45
CA SER A 24 1.86 2.31 11.46
C SER A 24 0.97 2.40 10.21
N LEU A 25 0.27 1.30 9.90
CA LEU A 25 -0.70 1.24 8.80
C LEU A 25 -1.90 2.17 9.02
N SER A 26 -2.36 2.35 10.25
CA SER A 26 -3.49 3.23 10.57
C SER A 26 -3.11 4.70 10.43
N ALA A 27 -1.93 5.10 10.91
CA ALA A 27 -1.43 6.46 10.76
C ALA A 27 -1.19 6.81 9.28
N ALA A 28 -0.57 5.91 8.51
CA ALA A 28 -0.39 6.10 7.07
C ALA A 28 -1.73 6.20 6.33
N ALA A 29 -2.71 5.37 6.68
CA ALA A 29 -4.05 5.44 6.10
C ALA A 29 -4.72 6.80 6.36
N GLY A 30 -4.63 7.32 7.59
CA GLY A 30 -5.12 8.66 7.92
C GLY A 30 -4.41 9.76 7.13
N GLN A 31 -3.11 9.64 6.92
CA GLN A 31 -2.32 10.59 6.12
C GLN A 31 -2.57 10.50 4.60
N MET A 32 -3.07 9.36 4.11
CA MET A 32 -3.33 9.09 2.70
C MET A 32 -4.82 9.25 2.33
N ASP A 33 -5.65 9.73 3.26
CA ASP A 33 -7.11 9.84 3.12
C ASP A 33 -7.75 8.53 2.59
N THR A 34 -7.36 7.41 3.21
CA THR A 34 -7.85 6.08 2.83
C THR A 34 -8.03 5.19 4.05
N THR A 35 -8.37 3.92 3.84
CA THR A 35 -8.56 2.95 4.92
C THR A 35 -7.30 2.14 5.19
N GLN A 36 -7.12 1.70 6.43
CA GLN A 36 -6.05 0.76 6.80
C GLN A 36 -6.09 -0.52 5.96
N ALA A 37 -7.28 -1.02 5.61
CA ALA A 37 -7.44 -2.17 4.74
C ALA A 37 -6.91 -1.93 3.32
N THR A 38 -7.06 -0.71 2.77
CA THR A 38 -6.49 -0.33 1.47
C THR A 38 -4.97 -0.28 1.54
N VAL A 39 -4.40 0.32 2.60
CA VAL A 39 -2.95 0.38 2.81
C VAL A 39 -2.36 -1.02 2.98
N SER A 40 -3.00 -1.89 3.77
CA SER A 40 -2.59 -3.28 3.97
C SER A 40 -2.55 -4.08 2.66
N ARG A 41 -3.60 -3.99 1.83
CA ARG A 41 -3.62 -4.66 0.51
C ARG A 41 -2.52 -4.14 -0.43
N ARG A 42 -2.21 -2.85 -0.39
CA ARG A 42 -1.10 -2.25 -1.16
C ARG A 42 0.24 -2.79 -0.68
N LEU A 43 0.45 -2.90 0.63
CA LEU A 43 1.66 -3.51 1.19
C LEU A 43 1.81 -4.97 0.75
N GLN A 44 0.76 -5.80 0.90
CA GLN A 44 0.76 -7.19 0.44
C GLN A 44 1.04 -7.32 -1.06
N SER A 45 0.49 -6.41 -1.86
CA SER A 45 0.76 -6.37 -3.31
C SER A 45 2.24 -6.08 -3.60
N LEU A 46 2.85 -5.17 -2.82
CA LEU A 46 4.28 -4.87 -2.94
C LEU A 46 5.14 -6.06 -2.52
N GLU A 47 4.86 -6.67 -1.38
CA GLU A 47 5.56 -7.86 -0.86
C GLU A 47 5.53 -8.99 -1.90
N GLY A 48 4.35 -9.26 -2.48
CA GLY A 48 4.19 -10.23 -3.57
C GLY A 48 5.02 -9.91 -4.82
N LEU A 49 5.17 -8.63 -5.20
CA LEU A 49 6.05 -8.22 -6.31
C LEU A 49 7.54 -8.41 -6.00
N LEU A 50 7.92 -8.37 -4.72
CA LEU A 50 9.29 -8.54 -4.25
C LEU A 50 9.63 -10.00 -3.92
N GLY A 51 8.66 -10.91 -4.03
CA GLY A 51 8.83 -12.32 -3.64
C GLY A 51 8.95 -12.52 -2.13
N LEU A 52 8.41 -11.59 -1.35
CA LEU A 52 8.34 -11.66 0.10
C LEU A 52 6.92 -12.11 0.49
N SER A 53 6.82 -13.06 1.42
CA SER A 53 5.55 -13.62 1.91
C SER A 53 5.54 -13.68 3.43
#